data_AF-D6WRY0-F1
#
_entry.id   AF-D6WRY0-F1
#
_cell.length_a   1.000
_cell.length_b   1.000
_cell.length_c   1.000
_cell.angle_alpha   90.00
_cell.angle_beta   90.00
_cell.angle_gamma   90.00
#
_symmetry.space_group_name_H-M   'P 1'
#
loop_
_entity.id
_entity.type
_entity.pdbx_description
1 polymer ?
#
loop_
_entity_poly.entity_id
_entity_poly.type
_entity_poly.pdbx_seq_one_letter_code
_entity_poly.pdbx_strand_id
1 'polypeptide(L)'
;MAGRLLCMRALPVQKTLGRASMSDMRSIIGNREIVGFGFNGQPNYADRVDFPLPAIRWKENTPDIQALREKEKGDWRKLTIEEKKALYRASFCQTFAEMKAPTGEWKSIVGISFVLVAIALWGFYGMKTFVYAPLPESFNEENRRAQLRRIIDLQINPVQGLSSKWDYEKDDWKK
;
A
#
# COMPACT_ATOMS: atom_id res chain seq x y z
N MET A 1 39.31 -37.72 -8.31
CA MET A 1 38.53 -37.42 -9.53
C MET A 1 37.05 -37.53 -9.20
N ALA A 2 36.32 -36.43 -9.15
CA ALA A 2 34.86 -36.43 -9.01
C ALA A 2 34.31 -35.12 -9.58
N GLY A 3 33.98 -35.12 -10.88
CA GLY A 3 33.28 -34.02 -11.53
C GLY A 3 31.78 -34.22 -11.44
N ARG A 4 31.07 -33.35 -10.71
CA ARG A 4 29.60 -33.26 -10.77
C ARG A 4 29.22 -32.36 -11.94
N LEU A 5 28.59 -32.96 -12.96
CA LEU A 5 27.93 -32.25 -14.05
C LEU A 5 26.67 -31.56 -13.52
N LEU A 6 26.60 -30.24 -13.66
CA LEU A 6 25.38 -29.44 -13.47
C LEU A 6 24.46 -29.68 -14.67
N CYS A 7 23.42 -30.50 -14.48
CA CYS A 7 22.33 -30.64 -15.44
C CYS A 7 21.40 -29.42 -15.29
N MET A 8 21.49 -28.46 -16.21
CA MET A 8 20.48 -27.40 -16.31
C MET A 8 19.18 -28.03 -16.83
N ARG A 9 18.20 -28.21 -15.94
CA ARG A 9 16.82 -28.50 -16.35
C ARG A 9 16.29 -27.27 -17.09
N ALA A 10 15.98 -27.44 -18.38
CA ALA A 10 15.18 -26.47 -19.12
C ALA A 10 13.82 -26.32 -18.40
N LEU A 11 13.57 -25.13 -17.85
CA LEU A 11 12.23 -24.78 -17.39
C LEU A 11 11.33 -24.66 -18.63
N PRO A 12 10.11 -25.23 -18.61
CA PRO A 12 9.20 -25.09 -19.72
C PRO A 12 8.89 -23.60 -19.92
N VAL A 13 8.97 -23.17 -21.18
CA VAL A 13 8.62 -21.81 -21.62
C VAL A 13 7.21 -21.50 -21.12
N GLN A 14 7.11 -20.49 -20.25
CA GLN A 14 5.83 -19.93 -19.82
C GLN A 14 5.15 -19.37 -21.06
N LYS A 15 4.10 -20.07 -21.52
CA LYS A 15 3.29 -19.62 -22.67
C LYS A 15 2.86 -18.18 -22.39
N THR A 16 3.25 -17.27 -23.28
CA THR A 16 2.77 -15.89 -23.31
C THR A 16 1.25 -15.91 -23.29
N LEU A 17 0.65 -15.09 -22.43
CA LEU A 17 -0.81 -14.95 -22.27
C LEU A 17 -1.41 -14.31 -23.53
N GLY A 18 -1.46 -15.07 -24.61
CA GLY A 18 -2.35 -14.82 -25.74
C GLY A 18 -3.78 -15.15 -25.33
N ARG A 19 -4.74 -14.36 -25.87
CA ARG A 19 -6.19 -14.47 -25.71
C ARG A 19 -6.64 -15.89 -25.32
N ALA A 20 -6.94 -16.10 -24.04
CA ALA A 20 -7.38 -17.39 -23.52
C ALA A 20 -8.64 -17.84 -24.26
N SER A 21 -8.67 -19.10 -24.69
CA SER A 21 -9.87 -19.70 -25.26
C SER A 21 -10.97 -19.72 -24.19
N MET A 22 -12.25 -19.62 -24.59
CA MET A 22 -13.38 -19.75 -23.66
C MET A 22 -13.33 -21.08 -22.89
N SER A 23 -12.77 -22.14 -23.50
CA SER A 23 -12.51 -23.43 -22.84
C SER A 23 -11.54 -23.32 -21.67
N ASP A 24 -10.48 -22.52 -21.83
CA ASP A 24 -9.45 -22.33 -20.80
C ASP A 24 -9.99 -21.47 -19.65
N MET A 25 -10.88 -20.52 -19.96
CA MET A 25 -11.53 -19.72 -18.91
C MET A 25 -12.54 -20.54 -18.12
N ARG A 26 -13.23 -21.50 -18.76
CA ARG A 26 -14.18 -22.39 -18.08
C ARG A 26 -13.51 -23.27 -17.03
N SER A 27 -12.27 -23.72 -17.26
CA SER A 27 -11.53 -24.52 -16.27
C SER A 27 -11.12 -23.70 -15.03
N ILE A 28 -10.86 -22.40 -15.20
CA ILE A 28 -10.50 -21.47 -14.11
C ILE A 28 -11.73 -21.12 -13.27
N ILE A 29 -12.89 -20.93 -13.91
CA ILE A 29 -14.11 -20.44 -13.28
C ILE A 29 -14.96 -21.57 -12.68
N GLY A 30 -14.74 -22.80 -13.13
CA GLY A 30 -15.52 -23.96 -12.73
C GLY A 30 -16.95 -23.90 -13.23
N ASN A 31 -17.90 -24.37 -12.41
CA ASN A 31 -19.32 -24.43 -12.76
C ASN A 31 -20.09 -23.14 -12.43
N ARG A 32 -19.41 -21.98 -12.40
CA ARG A 32 -20.07 -20.69 -12.16
C ARG A 32 -20.71 -20.17 -13.44
N GLU A 33 -21.86 -19.54 -13.27
CA GLU A 33 -22.58 -18.94 -14.37
C GLU A 33 -21.89 -17.65 -14.84
N ILE A 34 -21.77 -17.49 -16.16
CA ILE A 34 -21.32 -16.26 -16.81
C ILE A 34 -22.55 -15.43 -17.13
N VAL A 35 -22.66 -14.26 -16.50
CA VAL A 35 -23.83 -13.37 -16.57
C VAL A 35 -23.58 -12.09 -17.36
N GLY A 36 -22.32 -11.77 -17.67
CA GLY A 36 -21.96 -10.57 -18.41
C GLY A 36 -20.53 -10.59 -18.96
N PHE A 37 -20.11 -9.46 -19.52
CA PHE A 37 -18.82 -9.32 -20.20
C PHE A 37 -17.63 -9.00 -19.27
N GLY A 38 -17.87 -8.58 -18.03
CA GLY A 38 -16.81 -8.22 -17.08
C GLY A 38 -16.10 -6.90 -17.38
N PHE A 39 -15.38 -6.36 -16.40
CA PHE A 39 -14.73 -5.06 -16.52
C PHE A 39 -13.52 -5.05 -17.48
N ASN A 40 -12.98 -6.22 -17.80
CA ASN A 40 -11.84 -6.41 -18.69
C ASN A 40 -12.16 -7.31 -19.90
N GLY A 41 -13.45 -7.55 -20.19
CA GLY A 41 -13.88 -8.46 -21.26
C GLY A 41 -13.67 -9.95 -20.97
N GLN A 42 -13.28 -10.31 -19.74
CA GLN A 42 -13.14 -11.68 -19.28
C GLN A 42 -14.20 -12.02 -18.24
N PRO A 43 -14.61 -13.29 -18.14
CA PRO A 43 -15.55 -13.78 -17.15
C PRO A 43 -14.90 -13.89 -15.75
N ASN A 44 -14.52 -12.76 -15.16
CA ASN A 44 -13.95 -12.69 -13.81
C ASN A 44 -14.97 -12.20 -12.77
N TYR A 45 -14.71 -12.58 -11.51
CA TYR A 45 -15.42 -12.08 -10.36
C TYR A 45 -14.56 -11.06 -9.63
N ALA A 46 -15.11 -9.90 -9.33
CA ALA A 46 -14.49 -8.93 -8.43
C ALA A 46 -15.57 -8.12 -7.72
N ASP A 47 -15.44 -8.00 -6.40
CA ASP A 47 -16.26 -7.11 -5.58
C ASP A 47 -15.71 -5.68 -5.70
N ARG A 48 -16.36 -4.87 -6.53
CA ARG A 48 -15.90 -3.52 -6.89
C ARG A 48 -17.03 -2.51 -6.80
N VAL A 49 -16.73 -1.35 -6.23
CA VAL A 49 -17.71 -0.26 -6.07
C VAL A 49 -18.01 0.41 -7.40
N ASP A 50 -16.99 0.55 -8.27
CA ASP A 50 -17.08 1.12 -9.61
C ASP A 50 -17.68 0.15 -10.64
N PHE A 51 -17.62 -1.16 -10.37
CA PHE A 51 -18.17 -2.19 -11.25
C PHE A 51 -19.06 -3.16 -10.44
N PRO A 52 -20.31 -2.76 -10.12
CA PRO A 52 -21.17 -3.46 -9.17
C PRO A 52 -21.65 -4.84 -9.65
N LEU A 53 -21.62 -5.09 -10.96
CA LEU A 53 -22.18 -6.30 -11.58
C LEU A 53 -21.04 -7.08 -12.25
N PRO A 54 -20.41 -8.03 -11.53
CA PRO A 54 -19.30 -8.83 -12.05
C PRO A 54 -19.75 -9.73 -13.21
N ALA A 55 -18.76 -10.21 -13.98
CA ALA A 55 -19.02 -11.01 -15.19
C ALA A 55 -19.60 -12.40 -14.89
N ILE A 56 -19.27 -12.94 -13.72
CA ILE A 56 -19.69 -14.25 -13.25
C ILE A 56 -20.34 -14.12 -11.87
N ARG A 57 -21.10 -15.13 -11.45
CA ARG A 57 -21.60 -15.19 -10.07
C ARG A 57 -20.53 -15.70 -9.11
N TRP A 58 -20.69 -15.37 -7.82
CA TRP A 58 -19.76 -15.82 -6.78
C TRP A 58 -19.76 -17.33 -6.57
N LYS A 59 -20.94 -17.93 -6.34
CA LYS A 59 -21.08 -19.38 -6.11
C LYS A 59 -21.27 -20.15 -7.40
N GLU A 60 -20.86 -21.41 -7.38
CA GLU A 60 -21.17 -22.39 -8.42
C GLU A 60 -22.65 -22.78 -8.42
N ASN A 61 -23.13 -23.27 -9.56
CA ASN A 61 -24.52 -23.67 -9.74
C ASN A 61 -24.82 -25.01 -9.06
N THR A 62 -25.06 -24.99 -7.75
CA THR A 62 -25.56 -26.15 -7.00
C THR A 62 -27.06 -26.38 -7.26
N PRO A 63 -27.58 -27.62 -7.13
CA PRO A 63 -29.00 -27.91 -7.38
C PRO A 63 -29.95 -27.04 -6.53
N ASP A 64 -29.58 -26.76 -5.28
CA ASP A 64 -30.38 -25.90 -4.39
C ASP A 64 -30.46 -24.46 -4.90
N ILE A 65 -29.32 -23.92 -5.38
CA ILE A 65 -29.28 -22.57 -5.96
C ILE A 65 -30.10 -22.55 -7.25
N GLN A 66 -29.99 -23.58 -8.09
CA GLN A 66 -30.77 -23.69 -9.32
C GLN A 66 -32.28 -23.74 -9.04
N ALA A 67 -32.72 -24.49 -8.02
CA ALA A 67 -34.12 -24.50 -7.60
C ALA A 67 -34.60 -23.13 -7.11
N LEU A 68 -33.75 -22.38 -6.37
CA LEU A 68 -34.04 -20.99 -6.00
C LEU A 68 -34.08 -20.05 -7.21
N ARG A 69 -33.28 -20.29 -8.26
CA ARG A 69 -33.33 -19.52 -9.52
C ARG A 69 -34.62 -19.75 -10.29
N GLU A 70 -35.13 -20.97 -10.32
CA GLU A 70 -36.42 -21.24 -10.96
C GLU A 70 -37.56 -20.51 -10.23
N LYS A 71 -37.49 -20.41 -8.89
CA LYS A 71 -38.41 -19.57 -8.11
C LYS A 71 -38.21 -18.07 -8.38
N GLU A 72 -36.97 -17.61 -8.58
CA GLU A 72 -36.62 -16.21 -8.87
C GLU A 72 -37.27 -15.70 -10.16
N LYS A 73 -37.56 -16.57 -11.14
CA LYS A 73 -38.27 -16.20 -12.38
C LYS A 73 -39.74 -15.80 -12.13
N GLY A 74 -40.31 -16.15 -10.99
CA GLY A 74 -41.69 -15.83 -10.60
C GLY A 74 -41.83 -14.50 -9.83
N ASP A 75 -42.92 -14.37 -9.07
CA ASP A 75 -43.19 -13.17 -8.24
C ASP A 75 -42.32 -13.15 -6.97
N TRP A 76 -41.49 -12.11 -6.84
CA TRP A 76 -40.58 -11.91 -5.71
C TRP A 76 -41.28 -11.58 -4.39
N ARG A 77 -42.57 -11.27 -4.40
CA ARG A 77 -43.38 -11.13 -3.18
C ARG A 77 -43.58 -12.46 -2.47
N LYS A 78 -43.51 -13.58 -3.20
CA LYS A 78 -43.65 -14.93 -2.65
C LYS A 78 -42.35 -15.49 -2.08
N LEU A 79 -41.21 -14.85 -2.36
CA LEU A 79 -39.91 -15.24 -1.81
C LEU A 79 -39.75 -14.76 -0.38
N THR A 80 -39.31 -15.67 0.49
CA THR A 80 -38.94 -15.35 1.86
C THR A 80 -37.68 -14.46 1.91
N ILE A 81 -37.47 -13.77 3.04
CA ILE A 81 -36.28 -12.93 3.23
C ILE A 81 -35.00 -13.76 3.16
N GLU A 82 -35.04 -15.00 3.64
CA GLU A 82 -33.90 -15.93 3.63
C GLU A 82 -33.55 -16.38 2.21
N GLU A 83 -34.55 -16.72 1.39
CA GLU A 83 -34.33 -17.05 -0.02
C GLU A 83 -33.72 -15.88 -0.80
N LYS A 84 -34.18 -14.64 -0.52
CA LYS A 84 -33.57 -13.43 -1.11
C LYS A 84 -32.12 -13.25 -0.69
N LYS A 85 -31.81 -13.42 0.60
CA LYS A 85 -30.43 -13.36 1.10
C LYS A 85 -29.55 -14.47 0.50
N ALA A 86 -30.09 -15.68 0.34
CA ALA A 86 -29.39 -16.81 -0.27
C ALA A 86 -29.08 -16.53 -1.75
N LEU A 87 -30.05 -16.01 -2.52
CA LEU A 87 -29.85 -15.59 -3.91
C LEU A 87 -28.81 -14.46 -4.03
N TYR A 88 -28.83 -13.51 -3.10
CA TYR A 88 -27.83 -12.45 -3.04
C TYR A 88 -26.43 -13.01 -2.78
N ARG A 89 -26.25 -13.84 -1.74
CA ARG A 89 -24.95 -14.47 -1.39
C ARG A 89 -24.48 -15.52 -2.40
N ALA A 90 -25.38 -16.04 -3.23
CA ALA A 90 -25.01 -16.89 -4.37
C ALA A 90 -24.45 -16.05 -5.52
N SER A 91 -24.99 -14.84 -5.71
CA SER A 91 -24.56 -13.92 -6.77
C SER A 91 -23.31 -13.13 -6.39
N PHE A 92 -23.26 -12.65 -5.14
CA PHE A 92 -22.22 -11.76 -4.64
C PHE A 92 -21.57 -12.32 -3.37
N CYS A 93 -20.24 -12.18 -3.26
CA CYS A 93 -19.50 -12.56 -2.06
C CYS A 93 -19.74 -11.53 -0.95
N GLN A 94 -19.43 -10.26 -1.22
CA GLN A 94 -19.52 -9.16 -0.26
C GLN A 94 -20.67 -8.20 -0.57
N THR A 95 -21.25 -7.62 0.48
CA THR A 95 -22.14 -6.46 0.34
C THR A 95 -21.35 -5.17 0.19
N PHE A 96 -21.99 -4.09 -0.26
CA PHE A 96 -21.37 -2.76 -0.27
C PHE A 96 -20.92 -2.27 1.10
N ALA A 97 -21.61 -2.68 2.17
CA ALA A 97 -21.20 -2.34 3.53
C ALA A 97 -19.93 -3.10 3.94
N GLU A 98 -19.82 -4.37 3.56
CA GLU A 98 -18.65 -5.21 3.83
C GLU A 98 -17.42 -4.73 3.04
N MET A 99 -17.58 -4.40 1.75
CA MET A 99 -16.50 -3.85 0.92
C MET A 99 -15.95 -2.53 1.46
N LYS A 100 -16.81 -1.69 2.04
CA LYS A 100 -16.45 -0.37 2.57
C LYS A 100 -16.07 -0.40 4.06
N ALA A 101 -16.08 -1.58 4.69
CA ALA A 101 -15.78 -1.69 6.10
C ALA A 101 -14.32 -1.29 6.37
N PRO A 102 -14.05 -0.41 7.34
CA PRO A 102 -12.68 0.00 7.66
C PRO A 102 -11.90 -1.15 8.31
N THR A 103 -10.75 -1.54 7.74
CA THR A 103 -9.91 -2.64 8.27
C THR A 103 -8.97 -2.19 9.40
N GLY A 104 -8.69 -0.89 9.50
CA GLY A 104 -7.78 -0.35 10.52
C GLY A 104 -6.29 -0.55 10.22
N GLU A 105 -5.92 -1.00 9.02
CA GLU A 105 -4.53 -1.22 8.57
C GLU A 105 -3.63 0.01 8.75
N TRP A 106 -4.18 1.22 8.66
CA TRP A 106 -3.41 2.45 8.89
C TRP A 106 -2.72 2.45 10.26
N LYS A 107 -3.31 1.81 11.28
CA LYS A 107 -2.73 1.73 12.63
C LYS A 107 -1.45 0.90 12.64
N SER A 108 -1.44 -0.25 11.96
CA SER A 108 -0.25 -1.10 11.87
C SER A 108 0.83 -0.43 11.03
N ILE A 109 0.46 0.22 9.92
CA ILE A 109 1.39 0.98 9.07
C ILE A 109 2.08 2.08 9.87
N VAL A 110 1.30 2.90 10.60
CA VAL A 110 1.84 3.99 11.43
C VAL A 110 2.72 3.43 12.55
N GLY A 111 2.28 2.37 13.23
CA GLY A 111 3.05 1.73 14.29
C GLY A 111 4.40 1.21 13.81
N ILE A 112 4.43 0.47 12.70
CA ILE A 112 5.68 -0.06 12.12
C ILE A 112 6.58 1.08 11.65
N SER A 113 6.02 2.13 11.06
CA SER A 113 6.78 3.30 10.62
C SER A 113 7.53 3.96 11.78
N PHE A 114 6.88 4.17 12.92
CA PHE A 114 7.55 4.73 14.10
C PHE A 114 8.62 3.81 14.68
N VAL A 115 8.43 2.50 14.64
CA VAL A 115 9.45 1.53 15.07
C VAL A 115 10.70 1.65 14.19
N LEU A 116 10.55 1.75 12.87
CA LEU A 116 11.68 1.92 11.95
C LEU A 116 12.40 3.26 12.16
N VAL A 117 11.67 4.36 12.39
CA VAL A 117 12.26 5.66 12.74
C VAL A 117 13.05 5.56 14.04
N ALA A 118 12.50 4.90 15.07
CA ALA A 118 13.20 4.71 16.34
C ALA A 118 14.50 3.92 16.14
N ILE A 119 14.47 2.82 15.39
CA ILE A 119 15.66 2.02 15.06
C ILE A 119 16.71 2.87 14.34
N ALA A 120 16.30 3.71 13.39
CA ALA A 120 17.23 4.61 12.68
C ALA A 120 17.88 5.63 13.63
N LEU A 121 17.12 6.23 14.56
CA LEU A 121 17.65 7.14 15.56
C LEU A 121 18.62 6.46 16.53
N TRP A 122 18.30 5.24 16.98
CA TRP A 122 19.20 4.43 17.80
C TRP A 122 20.48 4.05 17.06
N GLY A 123 20.38 3.70 15.77
CA GLY A 123 21.54 3.45 14.92
C GLY A 123 22.43 4.69 14.82
N PHE A 124 21.86 5.86 14.55
CA PHE A 124 22.60 7.13 14.52
C PHE A 124 23.26 7.45 15.87
N TYR A 125 22.54 7.27 16.97
CA TYR A 125 23.08 7.46 18.31
C TYR A 125 24.29 6.56 18.56
N GLY A 126 24.19 5.26 18.23
CA GLY A 126 25.30 4.32 18.33
C GLY A 126 26.51 4.73 17.48
N MET A 127 26.31 5.20 16.25
CA MET A 127 27.39 5.74 15.42
C MET A 127 28.07 6.95 16.09
N LYS A 128 27.27 7.86 16.66
CA LYS A 128 27.78 9.07 17.31
C LYS A 128 28.56 8.78 18.60
N THR A 129 28.22 7.73 19.34
CA THR A 129 28.88 7.37 20.60
C THR A 129 30.11 6.50 20.41
N PHE A 130 30.08 5.55 19.48
CA PHE A 130 31.14 4.53 19.35
C PHE A 130 32.05 4.69 18.14
N VAL A 131 31.63 5.42 17.10
CA VAL A 131 32.38 5.49 15.84
C VAL A 131 32.91 6.90 15.57
N TYR A 132 32.11 7.93 15.79
CA TYR A 132 32.51 9.30 15.43
C TYR A 132 33.53 9.89 16.41
N ALA A 133 34.60 10.44 15.84
CA ALA A 133 35.62 11.20 16.57
C ALA A 133 35.01 12.40 17.32
N PRO A 134 35.72 12.92 18.35
CA PRO A 134 35.34 14.19 18.97
C PRO A 134 35.28 15.30 17.92
N LEU A 135 34.39 16.27 18.17
CA LEU A 135 34.28 17.44 17.31
C LEU A 135 35.61 18.23 17.35
N PRO A 136 35.99 18.90 16.23
CA PRO A 136 37.15 19.77 16.23
C PRO A 136 37.03 20.88 17.28
N GLU A 137 38.18 21.37 17.74
CA GLU A 137 38.26 22.42 18.78
C GLU A 137 37.50 23.70 18.40
N SER A 138 37.33 23.98 17.10
CA SER A 138 36.51 25.10 16.62
C SER A 138 35.04 25.04 17.06
N PHE A 139 34.53 23.86 17.42
CA PHE A 139 33.17 23.68 17.94
C PHE A 139 33.06 23.93 19.46
N ASN A 140 34.18 24.15 20.16
CA ASN A 140 34.13 24.61 21.55
C ASN A 140 33.36 25.93 21.62
N GLU A 141 32.63 26.13 22.71
CA GLU A 141 31.73 27.27 22.84
C GLU A 141 32.45 28.62 22.78
N GLU A 142 33.61 28.74 23.41
CA GLU A 142 34.44 29.94 23.38
C GLU A 142 34.92 30.26 21.96
N ASN A 143 35.47 29.26 21.26
CA ASN A 143 35.93 29.39 19.89
C ASN A 143 34.79 29.76 18.93
N ARG A 144 33.61 29.17 19.10
CA ARG A 144 32.41 29.52 18.32
C ARG A 144 31.97 30.96 18.58
N ARG A 145 31.98 31.42 19.84
CA ARG A 145 31.63 32.80 20.20
C ARG A 145 32.64 33.80 19.65
N ALA A 146 33.94 33.50 19.76
CA ALA A 146 35.00 34.33 19.19
C ALA A 146 34.90 34.41 17.66
N GLN A 147 34.63 33.28 17.00
CA GLN A 147 34.39 33.23 15.56
C GLN A 147 33.14 34.03 15.17
N LEU A 148 32.05 33.89 15.92
CA LEU A 148 30.81 34.66 15.70
C LEU A 148 31.08 36.17 15.85
N ARG A 149 31.82 36.59 16.87
CA ARG A 149 32.17 37.99 17.05
C ARG A 149 32.99 38.52 15.87
N ARG A 150 33.99 37.76 15.42
CA ARG A 150 34.77 38.11 14.24
C ARG A 150 33.91 38.21 12.97
N ILE A 151 32.92 37.33 12.78
CA ILE A 151 31.99 37.39 11.64
C ILE A 151 31.20 38.70 11.65
N ILE A 152 30.73 39.11 12.84
CA ILE A 152 30.00 40.37 13.05
C ILE A 152 30.91 41.57 12.81
N ASP A 153 32.11 41.58 13.38
CA ASP A 153 33.08 42.68 13.25
C ASP A 153 33.52 42.88 11.80
N LEU A 154 33.68 41.79 11.04
CA LEU A 154 33.96 41.81 9.60
C LEU A 154 32.73 42.08 8.73
N GLN A 155 31.55 42.28 9.35
CA GLN A 155 30.28 42.55 8.69
C GLN A 155 29.95 41.56 7.57
N ILE A 156 30.18 40.27 7.80
CA ILE A 156 29.93 39.24 6.80
C ILE A 156 28.43 39.15 6.51
N ASN A 157 28.05 39.29 5.24
CA ASN A 157 26.66 39.33 4.75
C ASN A 157 25.79 40.39 5.47
N PRO A 158 26.11 41.69 5.32
CA PRO A 158 25.52 42.76 6.14
C PRO A 158 24.12 43.20 5.71
N VAL A 159 23.64 42.80 4.52
CA VAL A 159 22.33 43.25 4.00
C VAL A 159 21.18 42.33 4.42
N GLN A 160 21.35 41.02 4.24
CA GLN A 160 20.29 40.02 4.51
C GLN A 160 20.75 38.88 5.45
N GLY A 161 22.05 38.80 5.72
CA GLY A 161 22.66 37.68 6.44
C GLY A 161 22.77 37.92 7.94
N LEU A 162 23.68 37.18 8.58
CA LEU A 162 23.84 37.19 10.03
C LEU A 162 24.16 38.59 10.59
N SER A 163 25.12 39.28 10.00
CA SER A 163 25.56 40.62 10.43
C SER A 163 24.47 41.69 10.27
N SER A 164 23.54 41.52 9.33
CA SER A 164 22.40 42.44 9.17
C SER A 164 21.49 42.48 10.41
N LYS A 165 21.47 41.40 11.19
CA LYS A 165 20.65 41.23 12.40
C LYS A 165 21.35 41.71 13.67
N TRP A 166 22.60 42.13 13.60
CA TRP A 166 23.32 42.71 14.73
C TRP A 166 23.14 44.23 14.77
N ASP A 167 22.86 44.78 15.95
CA ASP A 167 22.83 46.22 16.21
C ASP A 167 24.23 46.66 16.67
N TYR A 168 24.99 47.26 15.75
CA TYR A 168 26.35 47.71 16.01
C TYR A 168 26.43 48.93 16.95
N GLU A 169 25.33 49.66 17.13
CA GLU A 169 25.30 50.81 18.05
C GLU A 169 25.07 50.35 19.50
N LYS A 170 24.26 49.31 19.69
CA LYS A 170 23.92 48.79 21.03
C LYS A 170 24.74 47.58 21.44
N ASP A 171 25.57 47.06 20.53
CA ASP A 171 26.35 45.84 20.69
C ASP A 171 25.47 44.64 21.14
N ASP A 172 24.29 44.50 20.54
CA ASP A 172 23.33 43.42 20.81
C ASP A 172 22.59 42.98 19.54
N TRP A 173 21.89 41.85 19.58
CA TRP A 173 21.03 41.41 18.49
C TRP A 173 19.82 42.32 18.34
N LYS A 174 19.49 42.70 17.10
CA LYS A 174 18.25 43.39 16.77
C LYS A 174 17.07 42.50 17.19
N LYS A 175 16.10 43.10 17.88
CA LYS A 175 14.83 42.45 18.27
C LYS A 175 13.81 42.50 17.15
#